data_AF-A0A1W9VEQ2-F1
#
_entry.id   AF-A0A1W9VEQ2-F1
#
_cell.length_a   1.000
_cell.length_b   1.000
_cell.length_c   1.000
_cell.angle_alpha   90.00
_cell.angle_beta   90.00
_cell.angle_gamma   90.00
#
_symmetry.space_group_name_H-M   'P 1'
#
loop_
_entity.id
_entity.type
_entity.pdbx_description
1 polymer ?
#
loop_
_entity_poly.entity_id
_entity_poly.type
_entity_poly.pdbx_seq_one_letter_code
_entity_poly.pdbx_strand_id
1 'polypeptide(L)'
;MKFEIPYKTVFLYFLFFLFQWGGQMAAAAAAGEGLSSFLFLIPLYFCFISRGFLWLFILRDMKLGLAYSLSSLGYLVIPVLSLFVLGEPFKGSFIPGGILILAGITLYGVAEQSLATSKRREP
;
A
#
# COMPACT_ATOMS: atom_id res chain seq x y z
N MET A 1 -13.47 20.04 -3.05
CA MET A 1 -13.68 19.08 -4.15
C MET A 1 -13.97 17.75 -3.48
N LYS A 2 -15.18 17.18 -3.60
CA LYS A 2 -15.41 15.82 -3.09
C LYS A 2 -14.51 14.92 -3.94
N PHE A 3 -13.49 14.32 -3.33
CA PHE A 3 -12.73 13.24 -3.96
C PHE A 3 -13.68 12.06 -4.05
N GLU A 4 -14.48 12.02 -5.10
CA GLU A 4 -15.32 10.87 -5.44
C GLU A 4 -14.37 9.78 -5.96
N ILE A 5 -13.68 9.11 -5.03
CA ILE A 5 -12.87 7.95 -5.39
C ILE A 5 -13.84 6.90 -5.94
N PRO A 6 -13.69 6.45 -7.18
CA PRO A 6 -14.60 5.47 -7.75
C PRO A 6 -14.61 4.22 -6.86
N TYR A 7 -15.78 3.64 -6.59
CA TYR A 7 -15.90 2.39 -5.83
C TYR A 7 -14.99 1.30 -6.42
N LYS A 8 -14.84 1.28 -7.74
CA LYS A 8 -13.92 0.43 -8.49
C LYS A 8 -12.48 0.62 -8.04
N THR A 9 -12.01 1.85 -7.85
CA THR A 9 -10.64 2.15 -7.42
C THR A 9 -10.40 1.71 -5.98
N VAL A 10 -11.39 1.92 -5.09
CA VAL A 10 -11.33 1.41 -3.71
C VAL A 10 -11.21 -0.11 -3.71
N PHE A 11 -12.01 -0.79 -4.53
CA PHE A 11 -11.95 -2.24 -4.70
C PHE A 11 -10.59 -2.72 -5.24
N LEU A 12 -10.02 -2.00 -6.22
CA LEU A 12 -8.67 -2.30 -6.74
C LEU A 12 -7.59 -2.16 -5.66
N TYR A 13 -7.66 -1.13 -4.80
CA TYR A 13 -6.74 -0.97 -3.67
C TYR A 13 -6.92 -2.07 -2.62
N PHE A 14 -8.15 -2.46 -2.35
CA PHE A 14 -8.43 -3.59 -1.45
C PHE A 14 -7.76 -4.87 -1.96
N LEU A 15 -7.96 -5.21 -3.25
CA LEU A 15 -7.28 -6.34 -3.88
C LEU A 15 -5.75 -6.18 -3.85
N PHE A 16 -5.25 -4.98 -4.14
CA PHE A 16 -3.80 -4.69 -4.14
C PHE A 16 -3.18 -4.97 -2.77
N PHE A 17 -3.81 -4.53 -1.67
CA PHE A 17 -3.34 -4.82 -0.32
C PHE A 17 -3.50 -6.30 0.05
N LEU A 18 -4.57 -6.95 -0.40
CA LEU A 18 -4.78 -8.38 -0.18
C LEU A 18 -3.67 -9.21 -0.83
N PHE A 19 -3.32 -8.94 -2.09
CA PHE A 19 -2.20 -9.60 -2.76
C PHE A 19 -0.85 -9.26 -2.14
N GLN A 20 -0.66 -8.02 -1.69
CA GLN A 20 0.56 -7.65 -0.96
C GLN A 20 0.71 -8.45 0.34
N TRP A 21 -0.37 -8.59 1.10
CA TRP A 21 -0.37 -9.36 2.35
C TRP A 21 -0.19 -10.86 2.09
N GLY A 22 -0.90 -11.41 1.10
CA GLY A 22 -0.75 -12.82 0.68
C GLY A 22 0.67 -13.15 0.21
N GLY A 23 1.33 -12.22 -0.51
CA GLY A 23 2.74 -12.36 -0.87
C GLY A 23 3.67 -12.40 0.35
N GLN A 24 3.39 -11.59 1.37
CA GLN A 24 4.15 -11.64 2.63
C GLN A 24 3.93 -12.96 3.39
N MET A 25 2.72 -13.52 3.37
CA MET A 25 2.46 -14.84 3.96
C MET A 25 3.23 -15.94 3.24
N ALA A 26 3.19 -15.94 1.91
CA ALA A 26 3.94 -16.91 1.10
C ALA A 26 5.46 -16.78 1.33
N ALA A 27 5.96 -15.55 1.46
CA ALA A 27 7.37 -15.29 1.78
C ALA A 27 7.75 -15.79 3.18
N ALA A 28 6.90 -15.57 4.18
CA ALA A 28 7.13 -16.04 5.54
C ALA A 28 7.10 -17.58 5.62
N ALA A 29 6.16 -18.23 4.93
CA ALA A 29 6.12 -19.69 4.82
C ALA A 29 7.37 -20.24 4.11
N ALA A 30 7.79 -19.62 3.01
CA ALA A 30 9.02 -19.99 2.31
C ALA A 30 10.28 -19.83 3.18
N ALA A 31 10.33 -18.79 4.03
CA ALA A 31 11.45 -18.55 4.93
C ALA A 31 11.62 -19.65 5.99
N GLY A 32 10.52 -20.31 6.41
CA GLY A 32 10.55 -21.38 7.40
C GLY A 32 11.06 -22.73 6.88
N GLU A 33 10.88 -23.02 5.59
CA GLU A 33 11.25 -24.32 4.98
C GLU A 33 12.51 -24.30 4.10
N GLY A 34 13.06 -23.10 3.80
CA GLY A 34 14.26 -22.93 2.99
C GLY A 34 14.02 -23.04 1.47
N LEU A 35 15.12 -22.97 0.69
CA LEU A 35 15.13 -22.91 -0.79
C LEU A 35 14.51 -24.14 -1.49
N SER A 36 14.20 -25.20 -0.75
CA SER A 36 13.56 -26.43 -1.23
C SER A 36 12.08 -26.27 -1.58
N SER A 37 11.41 -25.22 -1.08
CA SER A 37 9.96 -25.09 -1.23
C SER A 37 9.55 -24.27 -2.46
N PHE A 38 9.84 -24.81 -3.65
CA PHE A 38 9.34 -24.30 -4.93
C PHE A 38 7.82 -24.06 -4.92
N LEU A 39 7.09 -24.83 -4.10
CA LEU A 39 5.65 -24.69 -3.90
C LEU A 39 5.22 -23.34 -3.31
N PHE A 40 6.06 -22.66 -2.53
CA PHE A 40 5.76 -21.32 -1.99
C PHE A 40 6.22 -20.18 -2.92
N LEU A 41 7.15 -20.46 -3.83
CA LEU A 41 7.58 -19.48 -4.83
C LEU A 41 6.45 -19.18 -5.83
N ILE A 42 5.69 -20.20 -6.24
CA ILE A 42 4.55 -20.03 -7.16
C ILE A 42 3.52 -19.00 -6.63
N PRO A 43 2.92 -19.17 -5.43
CA PRO A 43 1.97 -18.21 -4.90
C PRO A 43 2.63 -16.85 -4.58
N LEU A 44 3.91 -16.81 -4.19
CA LEU A 44 4.65 -15.57 -3.99
C LEU A 44 4.73 -14.74 -5.29
N TYR A 45 5.24 -15.35 -6.37
CA TYR A 45 5.36 -14.68 -7.67
C TYR A 45 3.99 -14.35 -8.26
N PHE A 46 3.00 -15.23 -8.09
CA PHE A 46 1.64 -14.96 -8.51
C PHE A 46 1.06 -13.71 -7.82
N CYS A 47 1.23 -13.60 -6.50
CA CYS A 47 0.79 -12.41 -5.75
C CYS A 47 1.55 -11.16 -6.20
N PHE A 48 2.87 -11.26 -6.41
CA PHE A 48 3.71 -10.15 -6.86
C PHE A 48 3.28 -9.63 -8.24
N ILE A 49 3.09 -10.52 -9.21
CA ILE A 49 2.69 -10.16 -10.57
C ILE A 49 1.26 -9.59 -10.58
N SER A 50 0.33 -10.25 -9.88
CA SER A 50 -1.07 -9.79 -9.78
C SER A 50 -1.16 -8.39 -9.17
N ARG A 51 -0.39 -8.12 -8.11
CA ARG A 51 -0.26 -6.79 -7.51
C ARG A 51 0.28 -5.77 -8.51
N GLY A 52 1.27 -6.14 -9.32
CA GLY A 52 1.81 -5.29 -10.39
C GLY A 52 0.75 -4.89 -11.42
N PHE A 53 -0.06 -5.84 -11.89
CA PHE A 53 -1.17 -5.54 -12.80
C PHE A 53 -2.24 -4.65 -12.17
N LEU A 54 -2.62 -4.94 -10.92
CA LEU A 54 -3.56 -4.08 -10.17
C LEU A 54 -3.04 -2.65 -10.04
N TRP A 55 -1.74 -2.48 -9.82
CA TRP A 55 -1.11 -1.15 -9.75
C TRP A 55 -1.26 -0.38 -11.07
N LEU A 56 -1.08 -1.03 -12.22
CA LEU A 56 -1.29 -0.39 -13.52
C LEU A 56 -2.72 0.12 -13.68
N PHE A 57 -3.72 -0.64 -13.24
CA PHE A 57 -5.12 -0.21 -13.27
C PHE A 57 -5.41 0.95 -12.32
N ILE A 58 -4.80 0.95 -11.14
CA ILE A 58 -4.89 2.05 -10.17
C ILE A 58 -4.30 3.34 -10.75
N LEU A 59 -3.12 3.26 -11.36
CA LEU A 59 -2.44 4.42 -11.96
C LEU A 59 -3.17 4.98 -13.18
N ARG A 60 -3.93 4.13 -13.89
CA ARG A 60 -4.73 4.57 -15.03
C ARG A 60 -5.91 5.45 -14.61
N ASP A 61 -6.54 5.13 -13.48
CA ASP A 61 -7.80 5.74 -13.07
C ASP A 61 -7.60 6.86 -12.00
N MET A 62 -6.36 7.10 -11.51
CA MET A 62 -6.07 8.10 -10.45
C MET A 62 -4.77 8.87 -10.66
N LYS A 63 -4.71 10.11 -10.14
CA LYS A 63 -3.48 10.92 -10.16
C LYS A 63 -2.35 10.22 -9.40
N LEU A 64 -1.16 10.24 -10.01
CA LEU A 64 0.04 9.57 -9.51
C LEU A 64 0.36 9.92 -8.03
N GLY A 65 0.30 11.21 -7.66
CA GLY A 65 0.60 11.65 -6.30
C GLY A 65 -0.33 11.04 -5.24
N LEU A 66 -1.64 11.08 -5.47
CA LEU A 66 -2.63 10.43 -4.60
C LEU A 66 -2.41 8.92 -4.57
N ALA A 67 -2.04 8.31 -5.69
CA ALA A 67 -1.89 6.86 -5.77
C ALA A 67 -0.74 6.37 -4.89
N TYR A 68 0.40 7.05 -4.94
CA TYR A 68 1.53 6.77 -4.06
C TYR A 68 1.22 7.08 -2.59
N SER A 69 0.51 8.18 -2.31
CA SER A 69 0.10 8.52 -0.95
C SER A 69 -0.79 7.42 -0.35
N LEU A 70 -1.80 6.94 -1.10
CA LEU A 70 -2.64 5.82 -0.66
C LEU A 70 -1.85 4.51 -0.54
N SER A 71 -0.98 4.20 -1.50
CA SER A 71 -0.16 2.98 -1.42
C SER A 71 0.74 2.96 -0.19
N SER A 72 1.14 4.13 0.31
CA SER A 72 1.99 4.27 1.50
C SER A 72 1.31 3.73 2.76
N LEU A 73 -0.03 3.76 2.83
CA LEU A 73 -0.80 3.15 3.92
C LEU A 73 -0.53 1.64 4.04
N GLY A 74 -0.20 0.96 2.94
CA GLY A 74 0.17 -0.45 2.97
C GLY A 74 1.37 -0.73 3.86
N TYR A 75 2.34 0.19 3.93
CA TYR A 75 3.50 0.04 4.81
C TYR A 75 3.15 0.12 6.29
N LEU A 76 1.97 0.67 6.65
CA LEU A 76 1.45 0.65 8.00
C LEU A 76 0.54 -0.56 8.23
N VAL A 77 -0.40 -0.79 7.31
CA VAL A 77 -1.46 -1.81 7.45
C VAL A 77 -0.89 -3.23 7.40
N ILE A 78 -0.01 -3.52 6.43
CA ILE A 78 0.49 -4.87 6.19
C ILE A 78 1.32 -5.38 7.38
N PRO A 79 2.26 -4.60 7.96
CA PRO A 79 3.04 -5.08 9.09
C PRO A 79 2.20 -5.19 10.37
N VAL A 80 1.23 -4.30 10.59
CA VAL A 80 0.28 -4.42 11.72
C VAL A 80 -0.53 -5.71 11.59
N LEU A 81 -1.06 -6.03 10.40
CA LEU A 81 -1.72 -7.31 10.14
C LEU A 81 -0.79 -8.50 10.35
N SER A 82 0.47 -8.37 9.93
CA SER A 82 1.50 -9.40 10.12
C SER A 82 1.82 -9.65 11.59
N LEU A 83 1.80 -8.63 12.44
CA LEU A 83 1.96 -8.83 13.89
C LEU A 83 0.86 -9.71 14.47
N PHE A 84 -0.40 -9.47 14.09
CA PHE A 84 -1.52 -10.23 14.61
C PHE A 84 -1.55 -11.68 14.11
N VAL A 85 -1.07 -11.92 12.89
CA VAL A 85 -1.18 -13.25 12.24
C VAL A 85 0.08 -14.10 12.38
N LEU A 86 1.28 -13.52 12.28
CA LEU A 86 2.55 -14.25 12.39
C LEU A 86 3.23 -14.10 13.76
N GLY A 87 2.77 -13.18 14.60
CA GLY A 87 3.36 -12.95 15.92
C GLY A 87 4.80 -12.45 15.88
N GLU A 88 5.26 -11.86 14.76
CA GLU A 88 6.62 -11.35 14.66
C GLU A 88 6.87 -10.21 15.66
N PRO A 89 8.07 -10.10 16.25
CA PRO A 89 8.38 -9.03 17.17
C PRO A 89 8.40 -7.68 16.45
N PHE A 90 7.56 -6.75 16.91
CA PHE A 90 7.51 -5.39 16.36
C PHE A 90 8.82 -4.67 16.65
N LYS A 91 9.63 -4.46 15.62
CA LYS A 91 10.87 -3.69 15.75
C LYS A 91 10.52 -2.24 16.07
N GLY A 92 11.14 -1.66 17.11
CA GLY A 92 10.92 -0.27 17.51
C GLY A 92 11.20 0.76 16.40
N SER A 93 11.96 0.39 15.36
CA SER A 93 12.18 1.19 14.15
C SER A 93 10.91 1.43 13.31
N PHE A 94 9.83 0.69 13.57
CA PHE A 94 8.57 0.84 12.84
C PHE A 94 7.80 2.10 13.22
N ILE A 95 7.89 2.52 14.48
CA ILE A 95 7.20 3.71 15.02
C ILE A 95 7.65 4.99 14.30
N PRO A 96 8.96 5.33 14.21
CA PRO A 96 9.39 6.54 13.52
C PRO A 96 9.08 6.49 12.02
N GLY A 97 9.18 5.31 11.38
CA GLY A 97 8.79 5.14 9.98
C GLY A 97 7.30 5.38 9.74
N GLY A 98 6.45 4.89 10.64
CA GLY A 98 5.01 5.09 10.56
C GLY A 98 4.59 6.55 10.75
N ILE A 99 5.22 7.24 11.72
CA ILE A 99 5.03 8.68 11.92
C ILE A 99 5.42 9.45 10.65
N LEU A 100 6.55 9.10 10.03
CA LEU A 100 7.02 9.75 8.81
C LEU A 100 6.05 9.55 7.62
N ILE A 101 5.50 8.35 7.46
CA ILE A 101 4.48 8.06 6.43
C ILE A 101 3.22 8.91 6.65
N LEU A 102 2.70 8.94 7.89
CA LEU A 102 1.52 9.74 8.23
C LEU A 102 1.77 11.24 8.02
N ALA A 103 2.95 11.73 8.40
CA ALA A 103 3.36 13.11 8.16
C ALA A 103 3.39 13.42 6.66
N GLY A 104 3.94 12.54 5.83
CA GLY A 104 3.97 12.69 4.38
C GLY A 104 2.58 12.74 3.75
N ILE A 105 1.67 11.85 4.17
CA ILE A 105 0.27 11.82 3.69
C ILE A 105 -0.46 13.12 4.08
N THR A 106 -0.30 13.55 5.34
CA THR A 106 -0.93 14.77 5.85
C THR A 106 -0.42 16.01 5.11
N LEU A 107 0.90 16.12 4.95
CA LEU A 107 1.53 17.25 4.25
C LEU A 107 1.07 17.31 2.79
N TYR A 108 1.02 16.17 2.10
CA TYR A 108 0.52 16.11 0.72
C TYR A 108 -0.94 16.56 0.62
N GLY A 109 -1.80 16.09 1.53
CA GLY A 109 -3.20 16.51 1.59
C GLY A 109 -3.36 18.02 1.80
N VAL A 110 -2.60 18.60 2.72
CA VAL A 110 -2.60 20.06 2.99
C VAL A 110 -2.06 20.85 1.80
N ALA A 111 -1.01 20.36 1.14
CA ALA A 111 -0.40 21.02 -0.02
C ALA A 111 -1.35 21.06 -1.24
N GLU A 112 -1.99 19.93 -1.58
CA GLU A 112 -3.00 19.87 -2.64
C GLU A 112 -4.16 20.84 -2.38
N GLN A 113 -4.64 20.91 -1.13
CA GLN A 113 -5.73 21.82 -0.76
C GLN A 113 -5.31 23.30 -0.87
N SER A 114 -4.07 23.63 -0.50
CA SER A 114 -3.53 24.99 -0.59
C SER A 114 -3.39 25.45 -2.04
N LEU A 115 -2.87 24.58 -2.93
CA LEU A 115 -2.76 24.85 -4.37
C LEU A 115 -4.13 25.06 -5.02
N ALA A 116 -5.12 24.22 -4.66
CA ALA A 116 -6.48 24.36 -5.16
C ALA A 116 -7.14 25.69 -4.71
N THR A 117 -6.79 26.17 -3.51
CA THR A 117 -7.30 27.44 -2.98
C THR A 117 -6.62 28.64 -3.64
N SER A 118 -5.33 28.54 -3.97
CA SER A 118 -4.58 29.59 -4.70
C SER A 118 -5.10 29.76 -6.12
N LYS A 119 -5.30 28.67 -6.87
CA LYS A 119 -5.80 28.71 -8.25
C LYS A 119 -7.21 29.31 -8.40
N ARG A 120 -7.99 29.34 -7.32
CA ARG A 120 -9.33 29.94 -7.27
C ARG A 120 -9.29 31.45 -6.99
N ARG A 121 -8.13 32.01 -6.58
CA ARG A 121 -7.93 33.44 -6.31
C ARG A 121 -7.29 34.21 -7.46
N GLU A 122 -6.88 33.53 -8.53
CA GLU A 122 -6.45 34.19 -9.77
C GLU A 122 -7.70 34.54 -10.59
N PRO A 123 -7.92 35.83 -10.92
CA PRO A 123 -9.11 36.32 -11.63
C PRO A 123 -9.17 35.90 -13.11
#